data_AF-A0A0H1RDI8-F1
#
_entry.id   AF-A0A0H1RDI8-F1
#
_cell.length_a   1.000
_cell.length_b   1.000
_cell.length_c   1.000
_cell.angle_alpha   90.00
_cell.angle_beta   90.00
_cell.angle_gamma   90.00
#
_symmetry.space_group_name_H-M   'P 1'
#
loop_
_entity.id
_entity.type
_entity.pdbx_description
1 polymer ?
#
loop_
_entity_poly.entity_id
_entity_poly.type
_entity_poly.pdbx_seq_one_letter_code
_entity_poly.pdbx_strand_id
1 'polypeptide(L)'
;MATLTRRAESVEARSFVSAAVRLLEAHEASAGVRQRKRTGATQTAFLRAAEAFLGDLLLAAKIGRGGWVFRSRQAKSFSGGEVTYRQFMAITKAMEALRLIEVVDGFNDMKTINWEVGQTSRYQKGKAARFRATRHLLDLAAGLGVEAKDAGRHFQRRPPPNAEPSLIMLGACGPNLRTRRPG
;
A
#
# COMPACT_ATOMS: atom_id res chain seq x y z
N MET A 1 6.16 -5.46 3.33
CA MET A 1 5.23 -4.59 4.07
C MET A 1 4.52 -3.69 3.08
N ALA A 2 3.20 -3.46 3.22
CA ALA A 2 2.48 -2.48 2.40
C ALA A 2 3.07 -1.10 2.66
N THR A 3 3.60 -0.50 1.60
CA THR A 3 4.15 0.86 1.65
C THR A 3 3.04 1.89 1.50
N LEU A 4 1.93 1.54 0.83
CA LEU A 4 0.83 2.43 0.50
C LEU A 4 1.27 3.66 -0.32
N THR A 5 2.27 3.48 -1.18
CA THR A 5 2.77 4.53 -2.08
C THR A 5 2.78 4.13 -3.56
N ARG A 6 2.10 3.03 -3.92
CA ARG A 6 2.03 2.55 -5.30
C ARG A 6 1.04 3.38 -6.14
N ARG A 7 1.37 3.57 -7.41
CA ARG A 7 0.56 4.33 -8.38
C ARG A 7 0.39 3.53 -9.67
N ALA A 8 -0.82 3.55 -10.20
CA ALA A 8 -1.25 2.94 -11.45
C ALA A 8 -0.81 3.84 -12.61
N GLU A 9 0.17 3.36 -13.38
CA GLU A 9 0.71 4.11 -14.51
C GLU A 9 0.05 3.75 -15.84
N SER A 10 -0.17 2.45 -16.05
CA SER A 10 -0.83 1.92 -17.24
C SER A 10 -2.34 2.20 -17.22
N VAL A 11 -2.98 2.27 -18.39
CA VAL A 11 -4.43 2.46 -18.52
C VAL A 11 -5.19 1.27 -17.92
N GLU A 12 -4.68 0.07 -18.09
CA GLU A 12 -5.17 -1.20 -17.55
C GLU A 12 -5.24 -1.15 -16.02
N ALA A 13 -4.15 -0.72 -15.37
CA ALA A 13 -4.10 -0.53 -13.92
C ALA A 13 -5.12 0.48 -13.42
N ARG A 14 -5.30 1.60 -14.13
CA ARG A 14 -6.29 2.62 -13.76
C ARG A 14 -7.71 2.09 -13.91
N SER A 15 -7.98 1.34 -14.98
CA SER A 15 -9.27 0.66 -15.20
C SER A 15 -9.56 -0.38 -14.11
N PHE A 16 -8.56 -1.19 -13.74
CA PHE A 16 -8.64 -2.13 -12.63
C PHE A 16 -8.95 -1.45 -11.31
N VAL A 17 -8.21 -0.41 -10.94
CA VAL A 17 -8.45 0.35 -9.70
C VAL A 17 -9.84 0.98 -9.70
N SER A 18 -10.26 1.56 -10.83
CA SER A 18 -11.60 2.15 -10.98
C SER A 18 -12.71 1.09 -10.79
N ALA A 19 -12.56 -0.08 -11.42
CA ALA A 19 -13.50 -1.19 -11.28
C ALA A 19 -13.57 -1.69 -9.83
N ALA A 20 -12.42 -1.89 -9.18
CA ALA A 20 -12.36 -2.29 -7.79
C ALA A 20 -13.03 -1.27 -6.86
N VAL A 21 -12.76 0.03 -7.05
CA VAL A 21 -13.38 1.10 -6.26
C VAL A 21 -14.90 1.14 -6.45
N ARG A 22 -15.40 0.96 -7.67
CA ARG A 22 -16.85 0.86 -7.92
C ARG A 22 -17.49 -0.28 -7.14
N LEU A 23 -16.84 -1.45 -7.07
CA LEU A 23 -17.33 -2.57 -6.27
C LEU A 23 -17.36 -2.25 -4.77
N LEU A 24 -16.31 -1.60 -4.25
CA LEU A 24 -16.25 -1.20 -2.84
C LEU A 24 -17.33 -0.18 -2.49
N GLU A 25 -17.56 0.80 -3.37
CA GLU A 25 -18.61 1.81 -3.17
C GLU A 25 -20.01 1.23 -3.25
N ALA A 26 -20.26 0.33 -4.22
CA ALA A 26 -21.51 -0.38 -4.32
C ALA A 26 -21.79 -1.21 -3.06
N HIS A 27 -20.76 -1.90 -2.54
CA HIS A 27 -20.86 -2.64 -1.29
C HIS A 27 -21.16 -1.73 -0.10
N GLU A 28 -20.41 -0.64 0.09
CA GLU A 28 -20.64 0.32 1.18
C GLU A 28 -22.03 0.95 1.15
N ALA A 29 -22.58 1.22 -0.05
CA ALA A 29 -23.94 1.71 -0.23
C ALA A 29 -24.98 0.64 0.13
N SER A 30 -24.82 -0.58 -0.37
CA SER A 30 -25.75 -1.70 -0.09
C SER A 30 -25.76 -2.12 1.38
N ALA A 31 -24.60 -2.07 2.05
CA ALA A 31 -24.45 -2.44 3.45
C ALA A 31 -24.85 -1.31 4.42
N GLY A 32 -25.29 -0.15 3.92
CA GLY A 32 -25.68 1.01 4.73
C GLY A 32 -24.52 1.65 5.53
N VAL A 33 -23.28 1.22 5.29
CA VAL A 33 -22.07 1.73 5.97
C VAL A 33 -21.86 3.20 5.63
N ARG A 34 -22.25 3.61 4.42
CA ARG A 34 -22.11 5.00 3.97
C ARG A 34 -23.37 5.47 3.25
N GLN A 35 -24.06 6.44 3.86
CA GLN A 35 -25.28 7.02 3.28
C GLN A 35 -25.03 8.10 2.23
N ARG A 36 -23.89 8.80 2.28
CA ARG A 36 -23.54 9.86 1.32
C ARG A 36 -22.39 9.45 0.42
N LYS A 37 -22.58 9.62 -0.90
CA LYS A 37 -21.52 9.42 -1.89
C LYS A 37 -20.33 10.33 -1.59
N ARG A 38 -19.12 9.81 -1.77
CA ARG A 38 -17.88 10.60 -1.73
C ARG A 38 -17.86 11.58 -2.92
N THR A 39 -17.36 12.78 -2.70
CA THR A 39 -17.28 13.82 -3.74
C THR A 39 -15.97 14.58 -3.67
N GLY A 40 -15.53 15.10 -4.83
CA GLY A 40 -14.31 15.92 -4.95
C GLY A 40 -13.08 15.27 -4.33
N ALA A 41 -12.39 16.01 -3.46
CA ALA A 41 -11.12 15.60 -2.85
C ALA A 41 -11.20 14.28 -2.06
N THR A 42 -12.34 13.99 -1.40
CA THR A 42 -12.47 12.73 -0.65
C THR A 42 -12.57 11.51 -1.56
N GLN A 43 -13.15 11.67 -2.76
CA GLN A 43 -13.19 10.60 -3.75
C GLN A 43 -11.80 10.33 -4.30
N THR A 44 -11.08 11.37 -4.68
CA THR A 44 -9.70 11.26 -5.18
C THR A 44 -8.79 10.61 -4.15
N ALA A 45 -8.92 10.98 -2.87
CA ALA A 45 -8.11 10.40 -1.81
C ALA A 45 -8.46 8.92 -1.54
N PHE A 46 -9.74 8.54 -1.66
CA PHE A 46 -10.16 7.13 -1.57
C PHE A 46 -9.62 6.30 -2.73
N LEU A 47 -9.72 6.80 -3.97
CA LEU A 47 -9.13 6.19 -5.15
C LEU A 47 -7.62 5.97 -4.98
N ARG A 48 -6.87 7.00 -4.55
CA ARG A 48 -5.42 6.91 -4.31
C ARG A 48 -5.05 5.90 -3.24
N ALA A 49 -5.88 5.77 -2.20
CA ALA A 49 -5.67 4.80 -1.14
C ALA A 49 -5.91 3.37 -1.64
N ALA A 50 -6.96 3.15 -2.42
CA ALA A 50 -7.27 1.86 -3.03
C ALA A 50 -6.17 1.48 -4.03
N GLU A 51 -5.78 2.39 -4.91
CA GLU A 51 -4.68 2.27 -5.86
C GLU A 51 -3.37 1.81 -5.19
N ALA A 52 -3.00 2.50 -4.11
CA ALA A 52 -1.78 2.20 -3.37
C ALA A 52 -1.78 0.80 -2.76
N PHE A 53 -2.91 0.40 -2.18
CA PHE A 53 -3.03 -0.90 -1.53
C PHE A 53 -3.14 -2.05 -2.53
N LEU A 54 -3.94 -1.88 -3.60
CA LEU A 54 -4.09 -2.87 -4.67
C LEU A 54 -2.75 -3.12 -5.37
N GLY A 55 -1.98 -2.07 -5.65
CA GLY A 55 -0.64 -2.21 -6.21
C GLY A 55 0.28 -3.04 -5.31
N ASP A 56 0.29 -2.77 -4.00
CA ASP A 56 1.10 -3.55 -3.04
C ASP A 56 0.67 -5.03 -2.99
N LEU A 57 -0.64 -5.32 -3.09
CA LEU A 57 -1.16 -6.70 -3.12
C LEU A 57 -0.75 -7.46 -4.38
N LEU A 58 -0.89 -6.86 -5.56
CA LEU A 58 -0.53 -7.51 -6.83
C LEU A 58 0.98 -7.75 -6.93
N LEU A 59 1.79 -6.80 -6.48
CA LEU A 59 3.24 -6.97 -6.39
C LEU A 59 3.64 -8.07 -5.41
N ALA A 60 2.93 -8.23 -4.29
CA ALA A 60 3.20 -9.33 -3.37
C ALA A 60 2.78 -10.69 -3.95
N ALA A 61 1.68 -10.74 -4.70
CA ALA A 61 1.25 -11.95 -5.40
C ALA A 61 2.33 -12.46 -6.38
N LYS A 62 3.10 -11.56 -6.99
CA LYS A 62 4.25 -11.91 -7.85
C LYS A 62 5.37 -12.68 -7.14
N ILE A 63 5.65 -12.36 -5.87
CA ILE A 63 6.92 -12.73 -5.21
C ILE A 63 6.95 -14.21 -4.75
N GLY A 64 5.92 -15.00 -4.99
CA GLY A 64 5.91 -16.45 -4.72
C GLY A 64 5.92 -16.85 -3.23
N ARG A 65 6.16 -15.91 -2.30
CA ARG A 65 6.08 -16.10 -0.83
C ARG A 65 4.63 -16.06 -0.30
N GLY A 66 3.75 -16.80 -0.95
CA GLY A 66 2.33 -16.91 -0.56
C GLY A 66 1.49 -15.63 -0.72
N GLY A 67 2.01 -14.57 -1.35
CA GLY A 67 1.24 -13.36 -1.69
C GLY A 67 0.90 -12.44 -0.52
N TRP A 68 1.53 -12.61 0.64
CA TRP A 68 1.18 -11.88 1.85
C TRP A 68 1.82 -10.48 1.93
N VAL A 69 1.00 -9.50 2.26
CA VAL A 69 1.37 -8.13 2.54
C VAL A 69 1.10 -7.80 4.00
N PHE A 70 2.13 -7.37 4.71
CA PHE A 70 2.02 -6.94 6.09
C PHE A 70 1.68 -5.45 6.21
N ARG A 71 0.70 -5.07 7.05
CA ARG A 71 0.43 -3.67 7.44
C ARG A 71 -0.11 -3.57 8.87
N SER A 72 0.43 -2.64 9.65
CA SER A 72 -0.11 -2.32 10.99
C SER A 72 -1.49 -1.66 10.90
N ARG A 73 -2.41 -2.06 11.78
CA ARG A 73 -3.73 -1.42 11.95
C ARG A 73 -3.75 -0.35 13.05
N GLN A 74 -2.58 0.08 13.53
CA GLN A 74 -2.52 1.18 14.50
C GLN A 74 -2.58 2.53 13.80
N ALA A 75 -3.46 3.44 14.24
CA ALA A 75 -3.62 4.76 13.62
C ALA A 75 -2.30 5.56 13.54
N LYS A 76 -1.44 5.45 14.57
CA LYS A 76 -0.12 6.11 14.61
C LYS A 76 0.81 5.70 13.45
N SER A 77 0.63 4.50 12.89
CA SER A 77 1.44 4.01 11.76
C SER A 77 1.07 4.64 10.41
N PHE A 78 0.03 5.48 10.37
CA PHE A 78 -0.41 6.22 9.19
C PHE A 78 -0.06 7.71 9.26
N SER A 79 0.48 8.20 10.39
CA SER A 79 0.89 9.59 10.53
C SER A 79 1.97 9.96 9.51
N GLY A 80 1.79 11.09 8.81
CA GLY A 80 2.71 11.56 7.77
C GLY A 80 2.66 10.79 6.44
N GLY A 81 1.78 9.80 6.30
CA GLY A 81 1.57 9.06 5.06
C GLY A 81 0.48 9.65 4.16
N GLU A 82 0.49 9.27 2.89
CA GLU A 82 -0.53 9.72 1.92
C GLU A 82 -1.90 9.06 2.13
N VAL A 83 -1.92 7.87 2.76
CA VAL A 83 -3.16 7.13 3.07
C VAL A 83 -3.46 7.24 4.55
N THR A 84 -4.66 7.69 4.88
CA THR A 84 -5.11 7.78 6.28
C THR A 84 -5.58 6.42 6.80
N TYR A 85 -5.50 6.25 8.13
CA TYR A 85 -6.00 5.05 8.81
C TYR A 85 -7.48 4.76 8.46
N ARG A 86 -8.34 5.79 8.44
CA ARG A 86 -9.79 5.62 8.16
C ARG A 86 -10.04 5.11 6.74
N GLN A 87 -9.31 5.60 5.76
CA GLN A 87 -9.42 5.14 4.37
C GLN A 87 -8.95 3.69 4.24
N PHE A 88 -7.78 3.37 4.79
CA PHE A 88 -7.25 2.01 4.76
C PHE A 88 -8.21 1.01 5.41
N MET A 89 -8.78 1.37 6.56
CA MET A 89 -9.75 0.52 7.25
C MET A 89 -11.06 0.35 6.49
N ALA A 90 -11.56 1.38 5.82
CA ALA A 90 -12.76 1.27 4.98
C ALA A 90 -12.52 0.33 3.79
N ILE A 91 -11.40 0.50 3.09
CA ILE A 91 -11.02 -0.33 1.94
C ILE A 91 -10.87 -1.78 2.35
N THR A 92 -10.07 -2.07 3.38
CA THR A 92 -9.80 -3.44 3.83
C THR A 92 -11.07 -4.16 4.28
N LYS A 93 -11.94 -3.51 5.06
CA LYS A 93 -13.23 -4.09 5.47
C LYS A 93 -14.13 -4.42 4.28
N ALA A 94 -14.28 -3.51 3.34
CA ALA A 94 -15.12 -3.74 2.16
C ALA A 94 -14.53 -4.83 1.25
N MET A 95 -13.20 -4.86 1.07
CA MET A 95 -12.54 -5.91 0.29
C MET A 95 -12.65 -7.30 0.95
N GLU A 96 -12.55 -7.37 2.27
CA GLU A 96 -12.74 -8.61 3.04
C GLU A 96 -14.17 -9.12 2.91
N ALA A 97 -15.17 -8.24 3.06
CA ALA A 97 -16.59 -8.59 2.90
C ALA A 97 -16.92 -9.09 1.48
N LEU A 98 -16.28 -8.51 0.45
CA LEU A 98 -16.39 -8.94 -0.95
C LEU A 98 -15.51 -10.16 -1.30
N ARG A 99 -14.79 -10.73 -0.32
CA ARG A 99 -13.84 -11.85 -0.51
C ARG A 99 -12.77 -11.57 -1.57
N LEU A 100 -12.38 -10.30 -1.74
CA LEU A 100 -11.29 -9.87 -2.61
C LEU A 100 -9.92 -10.02 -1.94
N ILE A 101 -9.89 -10.04 -0.62
CA ILE A 101 -8.68 -10.28 0.16
C ILE A 101 -8.93 -11.29 1.27
N GLU A 102 -7.86 -11.97 1.64
CA GLU A 102 -7.77 -12.69 2.91
C GLU A 102 -7.04 -11.83 3.93
N VAL A 103 -7.57 -11.81 5.15
CA VAL A 103 -7.00 -11.08 6.27
C VAL A 103 -6.64 -12.09 7.36
N VAL A 104 -5.38 -12.06 7.79
CA VAL A 104 -4.92 -12.77 8.98
C VAL A 104 -4.51 -11.72 9.99
N ASP A 105 -5.29 -11.59 11.06
CA ASP A 105 -4.95 -10.70 12.16
C ASP A 105 -3.72 -11.26 12.90
N GLY A 106 -2.61 -10.54 12.85
CA GLY A 106 -1.46 -10.81 13.71
C GLY A 106 -1.67 -10.16 15.07
N PHE A 107 -1.70 -11.00 16.10
CA PHE A 107 -1.57 -10.56 17.48
C PHE A 107 -0.09 -10.62 17.85
N ASN A 108 0.53 -9.45 18.04
CA ASN A 108 1.76 -9.41 18.82
C ASN A 108 1.34 -9.37 20.29
N ASP A 109 1.38 -10.53 20.96
CA ASP A 109 1.27 -10.57 22.41
C ASP A 109 2.46 -9.85 23.03
N MET A 110 2.19 -9.17 24.15
CA MET A 110 3.22 -8.50 24.93
C MET A 110 4.15 -9.57 25.50
N LYS A 111 5.28 -9.81 24.82
CA LYS A 111 6.36 -10.64 25.35
C LYS A 111 7.40 -9.75 26.00
N THR A 112 7.61 -9.95 27.28
CA THR A 112 8.79 -9.47 27.99
C THR A 112 9.95 -10.33 27.54
N ILE A 113 10.85 -9.81 26.72
CA ILE A 113 12.11 -10.49 26.42
C ILE A 113 13.12 -9.98 27.43
N ASN A 114 13.51 -10.85 28.37
CA ASN A 114 14.59 -10.60 29.30
C ASN A 114 15.90 -10.94 28.60
N TRP A 115 16.68 -9.92 28.25
CA TRP A 115 17.95 -10.08 27.53
C TRP A 115 19.17 -10.28 28.44
N GLU A 116 18.96 -10.43 29.75
CA GLU A 116 19.90 -10.44 30.89
C GLU A 116 19.54 -9.31 31.88
N VAL A 117 20.09 -9.42 33.10
CA VAL A 117 19.75 -8.60 34.28
C VAL A 117 19.76 -7.11 33.94
N GLY A 118 18.57 -6.51 33.93
CA GLY A 118 18.39 -5.06 33.77
C GLY A 118 17.90 -4.58 32.40
N GLN A 119 17.89 -5.42 31.36
CA GLN A 119 17.35 -5.04 30.03
C GLN A 119 16.03 -5.75 29.73
N THR A 120 14.93 -5.07 30.04
CA THR A 120 13.59 -5.47 29.61
C THR A 120 13.20 -4.70 28.35
N SER A 121 13.15 -5.39 27.21
CA SER A 121 12.52 -4.82 26.01
C SER A 121 11.02 -5.14 26.01
N ARG A 122 10.17 -4.12 25.99
CA ARG A 122 8.70 -4.26 25.87
C ARG A 122 8.31 -3.93 24.43
N TYR A 123 7.92 -4.92 23.64
CA TYR A 123 7.21 -4.63 22.39
C TYR A 123 5.75 -4.30 22.69
N GLN A 124 5.27 -3.17 22.16
CA GLN A 124 3.86 -2.78 22.30
C GLN A 124 2.96 -3.79 21.61
N LYS A 125 1.85 -4.15 22.27
CA LYS A 125 0.79 -4.98 21.70
C LYS A 125 0.34 -4.38 20.36
N GLY A 126 0.56 -5.12 19.28
CA GLY A 126 0.34 -4.65 17.91
C GLY A 126 -0.69 -5.53 17.20
N LYS A 127 -1.73 -4.91 16.63
CA LYS A 127 -2.62 -5.54 15.65
C LYS A 127 -1.99 -5.39 14.28
N ALA A 128 -1.16 -6.34 13.90
CA ALA A 128 -0.42 -6.29 12.67
C ALA A 128 -0.99 -7.32 11.70
N ALA A 129 -1.84 -6.86 10.79
CA ALA A 129 -2.56 -7.76 9.90
C ALA A 129 -1.72 -8.10 8.66
N ARG A 130 -1.87 -9.34 8.21
CA ARG A 130 -1.37 -9.81 6.92
C ARG A 130 -2.55 -9.89 5.96
N PHE A 131 -2.34 -9.39 4.75
CA PHE A 131 -3.35 -9.30 3.70
C PHE A 131 -2.87 -10.07 2.48
N ARG A 132 -3.74 -10.84 1.83
CA ARG A 132 -3.42 -11.54 0.59
C ARG A 132 -4.53 -11.32 -0.42
N ALA A 133 -4.16 -11.09 -1.68
CA ALA A 133 -5.12 -11.07 -2.78
C ALA A 133 -5.73 -12.47 -2.97
N THR A 134 -7.06 -12.57 -3.00
CA THR A 134 -7.72 -13.82 -3.36
C THR A 134 -7.64 -14.05 -4.87
N ARG A 135 -7.91 -15.29 -5.30
CA ARG A 135 -8.05 -15.60 -6.73
C ARG A 135 -9.09 -14.72 -7.42
N HIS A 136 -10.18 -14.39 -6.74
CA HIS A 136 -11.21 -13.49 -7.27
C HIS A 136 -10.66 -12.10 -7.63
N LEU A 137 -9.80 -11.51 -6.79
CA LEU A 137 -9.17 -10.24 -7.10
C LEU A 137 -8.15 -10.34 -8.24
N LEU A 138 -7.42 -11.46 -8.31
CA LEU A 138 -6.46 -11.72 -9.38
C LEU A 138 -7.15 -11.94 -10.73
N ASP A 139 -8.27 -12.66 -10.75
CA ASP A 139 -9.07 -12.88 -11.96
C ASP A 139 -9.69 -11.55 -12.44
N LEU A 140 -10.15 -10.70 -11.52
CA LEU A 140 -10.63 -9.35 -11.84
C LEU A 140 -9.52 -8.50 -12.48
N ALA A 141 -8.31 -8.54 -11.93
CA ALA A 141 -7.15 -7.83 -12.48
C ALA A 141 -6.78 -8.37 -13.88
N ALA A 142 -6.70 -9.68 -14.03
CA ALA A 142 -6.37 -10.34 -15.28
C ALA A 142 -7.39 -10.03 -16.39
N GLY A 143 -8.69 -10.03 -16.07
CA GLY A 143 -9.76 -9.66 -17.00
C GLY A 143 -9.67 -8.22 -17.52
N LEU A 144 -8.90 -7.36 -16.85
CA LEU A 144 -8.63 -5.97 -17.25
C LEU A 144 -7.20 -5.77 -17.76
N GLY A 145 -6.49 -6.85 -18.08
CA GLY A 145 -5.13 -6.80 -18.66
C GLY A 145 -4.02 -6.59 -17.64
N VAL A 146 -4.29 -6.75 -16.34
CA VAL A 146 -3.29 -6.62 -15.26
C VAL A 146 -2.99 -7.99 -14.66
N GLU A 147 -1.94 -8.63 -15.13
CA GLU A 147 -1.48 -9.89 -14.54
C GLU A 147 -0.52 -9.65 -13.36
N ALA A 148 -0.59 -10.50 -12.34
CA ALA A 148 0.30 -10.42 -11.17
C ALA A 148 1.79 -10.52 -11.58
N LYS A 149 2.12 -11.32 -12.60
CA LYS A 149 3.49 -11.47 -13.11
C LYS A 149 4.08 -10.14 -13.64
N ASP A 150 3.21 -9.28 -14.18
CA ASP A 150 3.55 -8.00 -14.79
C ASP A 150 3.15 -6.79 -13.92
N ALA A 151 2.67 -7.02 -12.69
CA ALA A 151 2.20 -5.97 -11.78
C ALA A 151 3.20 -4.81 -11.58
N GLY A 152 4.51 -5.08 -11.68
CA GLY A 152 5.54 -4.05 -11.57
C GLY A 152 5.59 -3.05 -12.74
N ARG A 153 5.08 -3.42 -13.93
CA ARG A 153 4.93 -2.52 -15.09
C ARG A 153 3.70 -1.62 -14.96
N HIS A 154 2.68 -2.14 -14.30
CA HIS A 154 1.39 -1.49 -14.09
C HIS A 154 1.41 -0.55 -12.87
N PHE A 155 2.18 -0.90 -11.83
CA PHE A 155 2.25 -0.19 -10.56
C PHE A 155 3.68 0.21 -10.18
N GLN A 156 3.96 1.51 -10.24
CA GLN A 156 5.24 2.06 -9.79
C GLN A 156 5.18 2.58 -8.36
N ARG A 157 6.32 2.56 -7.65
CA ARG A 157 6.42 3.12 -6.32
C ARG A 157 6.72 4.61 -6.44
N ARG A 158 5.85 5.45 -5.87
CA ARG A 158 6.17 6.86 -5.70
C ARG A 158 6.92 7.05 -4.37
N PRO A 159 7.94 7.93 -4.33
CA PRO A 159 8.49 8.40 -3.06
C PRO A 159 7.39 9.11 -2.25
N PRO A 160 7.43 9.03 -0.91
CA PRO A 160 6.46 9.73 -0.08
C PRO A 160 6.59 11.26 -0.27
N PRO A 161 5.49 12.01 -0.14
CA PRO A 161 5.46 13.45 -0.46
C PRO A 161 6.40 14.32 0.40
N ASN A 162 6.91 13.80 1.51
CA ASN A 162 7.84 14.44 2.43
C ASN A 162 9.25 13.83 2.42
N ALA A 163 9.58 12.96 1.45
CA ALA A 163 10.98 12.64 1.20
C ALA A 163 11.60 13.89 0.55
N GLU A 164 12.48 14.58 1.30
CA GLU A 164 13.41 15.50 0.66
C GLU A 164 14.11 14.76 -0.48
N PRO A 165 14.36 15.40 -1.64
CA PRO A 165 15.11 14.80 -2.73
C PRO A 165 16.58 14.62 -2.30
N SER A 166 16.84 13.65 -1.45
CA SER A 166 18.19 13.25 -1.09
C SER A 166 18.77 12.43 -2.23
N LEU A 167 19.46 13.14 -3.12
CA LEU A 167 20.69 12.69 -3.75
C LEU A 167 20.60 11.31 -4.46
N ILE A 168 19.72 11.17 -5.46
CA ILE A 168 19.96 10.20 -6.53
C ILE A 168 20.68 10.95 -7.66
N MET A 169 21.96 11.21 -7.45
CA MET A 169 22.94 11.49 -8.52
C MET A 169 24.20 10.71 -8.19
N LEU A 170 24.20 9.43 -8.55
CA LEU A 170 25.40 8.62 -8.67
C LEU A 170 25.44 8.13 -10.12
N GLY A 171 26.26 8.77 -10.94
CA GLY A 171 26.46 8.34 -12.32
C GLY A 171 26.93 9.39 -13.32
N ALA A 172 27.92 10.23 -13.00
CA ALA A 172 28.73 10.87 -14.03
C ALA A 172 30.19 10.90 -13.56
N CYS A 173 30.89 9.81 -13.83
CA CYS A 173 32.34 9.76 -13.87
C CYS A 173 32.80 10.45 -15.17
N GLY A 174 33.62 11.50 -15.08
CA GLY A 174 34.24 12.17 -16.23
C GLY A 174 34.94 13.49 -15.86
N PRO A 175 36.10 13.84 -16.43
CA PRO A 175 37.26 14.24 -15.63
C PRO A 175 37.51 15.76 -15.53
N ASN A 176 38.04 16.15 -14.36
CA ASN A 176 39.21 16.99 -14.15
C ASN A 176 39.41 18.23 -15.07
N LEU A 177 39.02 19.42 -14.60
CA LEU A 177 39.64 20.67 -15.03
C LEU A 177 39.93 21.55 -13.81
N ARG A 178 41.19 21.51 -13.36
CA ARG A 178 41.80 22.58 -12.58
C ARG A 178 41.90 23.82 -13.48
N THR A 179 41.28 24.92 -13.09
CA THR A 179 41.64 26.23 -13.61
C THR A 179 42.15 27.11 -12.47
N ARG A 180 43.43 27.45 -12.56
CA ARG A 180 44.09 28.50 -11.78
C ARG A 180 43.49 29.85 -12.16
N ARG A 181 43.19 30.70 -11.18
CA ARG A 181 43.06 32.16 -11.37
C ARG A 181 44.41 32.76 -11.76
N PRO A 182 44.46 33.77 -12.63
CA PRO A 182 45.35 34.89 -12.46
C PRO A 182 44.59 36.09 -11.88
N GLY A 183 45.36 36.98 -11.24
CA GLY A 183 44.88 38.17 -10.52
C GLY A 183 44.52 39.34 -11.42
#